data_AF-A0A2U1KXF7-F1
#
_entry.id   AF-A0A2U1KXF7-F1
#
_cell.length_a   1.000
_cell.length_b   1.000
_cell.length_c   1.000
_cell.angle_alpha   90.00
_cell.angle_beta   90.00
_cell.angle_gamma   90.00
#
_symmetry.space_group_name_H-M   'P 1'
#
loop_
_entity.id
_entity.type
_entity.pdbx_description
1 polymer ?
#
loop_
_entity_poly.entity_id
_entity_poly.type
_entity_poly.pdbx_seq_one_letter_code
_entity_poly.pdbx_strand_id
1 'polypeptide(L)'
;MNSSSLATADLENERTLAIVKPDGVSAMYTSSVKKIILESGFAIQRELTVHLDEDSVRRFYAEHSAKSFFSSLVKYMTSGLWLISLYT
;
A
#
# COMPACT_ATOMS: atom_id res chain seq x y z
N MET A 1 -22.84 12.66 -36.08
CA MET A 1 -24.03 12.37 -35.26
C MET A 1 -24.49 10.96 -35.62
N ASN A 2 -24.62 9.96 -34.77
CA ASN A 2 -24.38 9.80 -33.33
C ASN A 2 -24.41 8.28 -33.05
N SER A 3 -23.65 7.86 -32.04
CA SER A 3 -24.01 6.80 -31.08
C SER A 3 -24.21 5.35 -31.53
N SER A 4 -23.16 4.57 -31.31
CA SER A 4 -23.21 3.27 -30.62
C SER A 4 -21.80 3.00 -30.07
N SER A 5 -21.31 3.79 -29.10
CA SER A 5 -21.62 3.68 -27.67
C SER A 5 -21.12 2.36 -27.07
N LEU A 6 -20.07 2.50 -26.27
CA LEU A 6 -19.69 1.61 -25.16
C LEU A 6 -19.06 0.27 -25.52
N ALA A 7 -18.08 0.29 -26.41
CA ALA A 7 -16.88 -0.53 -26.23
C ALA A 7 -15.79 0.32 -25.53
N THR A 8 -16.17 1.13 -24.54
CA THR A 8 -15.27 1.37 -23.40
C THR A 8 -15.11 0.01 -22.77
N ALA A 9 -14.14 -0.74 -23.28
CA ALA A 9 -13.63 -1.87 -22.55
C ALA A 9 -13.29 -1.32 -21.17
N ASP A 10 -14.09 -1.71 -20.19
CA ASP A 10 -13.59 -2.03 -18.86
C ASP A 10 -12.44 -3.05 -19.06
N LEU A 11 -11.31 -2.60 -19.61
CA LEU A 11 -10.02 -3.19 -19.32
C LEU A 11 -9.91 -3.00 -17.82
N GLU A 12 -10.16 -4.05 -17.06
CA GLU A 12 -10.27 -3.98 -15.61
C GLU A 12 -9.11 -3.14 -15.08
N ASN A 13 -9.41 -1.91 -14.63
CA ASN A 13 -8.38 -0.96 -14.23
C ASN A 13 -7.73 -1.56 -12.97
N GLU A 14 -6.62 -2.26 -13.15
CA GLU A 14 -5.92 -2.95 -12.08
C GLU A 14 -5.61 -1.96 -10.97
N ARG A 15 -5.81 -2.40 -9.73
CA ARG A 15 -5.55 -1.57 -8.55
C ARG A 15 -4.54 -2.27 -7.67
N THR A 16 -3.57 -1.51 -7.19
CA THR A 16 -2.55 -2.02 -6.30
C THR A 16 -2.39 -1.13 -5.08
N LEU A 17 -2.08 -1.74 -3.94
CA LEU A 17 -1.75 -1.02 -2.71
C LEU A 17 -0.22 -1.02 -2.56
N ALA A 18 0.36 0.17 -2.41
CA ALA A 18 1.72 0.32 -1.92
C ALA A 18 1.70 0.72 -0.45
N ILE A 19 2.63 0.17 0.32
CA ILE A 19 2.79 0.46 1.74
C ILE A 19 4.21 0.97 1.96
N VAL A 20 4.34 2.20 2.47
CA VAL A 20 5.58 2.68 3.07
C VAL A 20 5.56 2.25 4.54
N LYS A 21 6.52 1.40 4.90
CA LYS A 21 6.69 0.83 6.25
C LYS A 21 7.11 1.91 7.27
N PRO A 22 7.02 1.62 8.60
CA PRO A 22 7.31 2.61 9.64
C PRO A 22 8.67 3.30 9.54
N ASP A 23 9.72 2.56 9.20
CA ASP A 23 11.06 3.10 8.98
C ASP A 23 11.08 4.09 7.81
N GLY A 24 10.49 3.73 6.67
CA GLY A 24 10.41 4.59 5.49
C GLY A 24 9.63 5.89 5.74
N VAL A 25 8.57 5.82 6.55
CA VAL A 25 7.82 7.02 6.97
C VAL A 25 8.66 7.88 7.92
N SER A 26 9.27 7.27 8.95
CA SER A 26 10.10 7.98 9.93
C SER A 26 11.34 8.64 9.33
N ALA A 27 11.91 8.02 8.29
CA ALA A 27 13.05 8.53 7.53
C ALA A 27 12.64 9.52 6.43
N MET A 28 11.36 9.91 6.36
CA MET A 28 10.81 10.87 5.38
C MET A 28 10.97 10.43 3.92
N TYR A 29 11.06 9.13 3.64
CA TYR A 29 11.23 8.59 2.28
C TYR A 29 9.93 8.53 1.48
N THR A 30 8.78 8.79 2.12
CA THR A 30 7.45 8.82 1.49
C THR A 30 7.42 9.54 0.14
N SER A 31 7.92 10.78 0.07
CA SER A 31 7.86 11.58 -1.16
C SER A 31 8.71 10.98 -2.28
N SER A 32 9.90 10.47 -1.95
CA SER A 32 10.81 9.84 -2.91
C SER A 32 10.22 8.54 -3.47
N VAL A 33 9.64 7.70 -2.61
CA VAL A 33 8.97 6.45 -3.03
C VAL A 33 7.78 6.76 -3.94
N LYS A 34 6.92 7.71 -3.54
CA LYS A 34 5.77 8.13 -4.36
C LYS A 34 6.22 8.64 -5.72
N LYS A 35 7.28 9.45 -5.77
CA LYS A 35 7.82 9.99 -7.02
C LYS A 35 8.21 8.87 -7.99
N ILE A 36 8.93 7.86 -7.53
CA ILE A 36 9.32 6.71 -8.36
C ILE A 36 8.09 5.98 -8.93
N ILE A 37 7.07 5.76 -8.10
CA ILE A 37 5.84 5.07 -8.53
C ILE A 37 5.08 5.91 -9.58
N LEU A 38 4.95 7.22 -9.35
CA LEU A 38 4.30 8.13 -10.30
C LEU A 38 5.06 8.24 -11.63
N GLU A 39 6.39 8.30 -11.59
CA GLU A 39 7.23 8.32 -12.79
C GLU A 39 7.17 7.00 -13.57
N SER A 40 6.75 5.90 -12.91
CA SER A 40 6.52 4.60 -13.55
C SER A 40 5.15 4.50 -14.25
N GLY A 41 4.35 5.56 -14.24
CA GLY A 41 3.07 5.64 -14.96
C GLY A 41 1.82 5.36 -14.12
N PHE A 42 1.97 5.10 -12.81
CA PHE A 42 0.83 4.92 -11.91
C PHE A 42 0.22 6.26 -11.48
N ALA A 43 -1.06 6.24 -11.15
CA ALA A 43 -1.78 7.36 -10.55
C ALA A 43 -2.25 7.03 -9.13
N ILE A 44 -2.07 7.97 -8.20
CA ILE A 44 -2.57 7.83 -6.82
C ILE A 44 -4.07 8.11 -6.80
N GLN A 45 -4.86 7.15 -6.29
CA GLN A 45 -6.30 7.27 -6.13
C GLN A 45 -6.71 7.64 -4.70
N ARG A 46 -5.99 7.10 -3.71
CA ARG A 46 -6.27 7.33 -2.28
C ARG A 46 -5.01 7.12 -1.47
N GLU A 47 -4.88 7.87 -0.37
CA GLU A 47 -3.83 7.67 0.61
C GLU A 47 -4.44 7.61 2.01
N LEU A 48 -3.80 6.83 2.88
CA LEU A 48 -4.18 6.65 4.26
C LEU A 48 -2.92 6.50 5.12
N THR A 49 -2.73 7.41 6.07
CA THR A 49 -1.69 7.30 7.09
C THR A 49 -2.29 6.72 8.37
N VAL A 50 -1.77 5.58 8.82
CA VAL A 50 -2.33 4.84 9.97
C VAL A 50 -1.24 4.33 10.89
N HIS A 51 -1.55 4.28 12.19
CA HIS A 51 -0.80 3.47 13.14
C HIS A 51 -1.63 2.20 13.39
N LEU A 52 -1.12 1.05 12.99
CA LEU A 52 -1.83 -0.22 13.16
C LEU A 52 -1.49 -0.85 14.53
N ASP A 53 -2.53 -1.36 15.20
CA ASP A 53 -2.37 -2.14 16.42
C ASP A 53 -1.80 -3.55 16.14
N GLU A 54 -1.36 -4.22 17.21
CA GLU A 54 -0.73 -5.54 17.12
C GLU A 54 -1.65 -6.58 16.48
N ASP A 55 -2.94 -6.59 16.85
CA ASP A 55 -3.91 -7.55 16.34
C ASP A 55 -4.13 -7.39 14.84
N SER A 56 -4.19 -6.16 14.34
CA SER A 56 -4.33 -5.85 12.91
C SER A 56 -3.10 -6.28 12.12
N VAL A 57 -1.90 -6.01 12.63
CA VAL A 57 -0.64 -6.44 12.01
C VAL A 57 -0.50 -7.96 11.99
N ARG A 58 -0.87 -8.64 13.09
CA ARG A 58 -0.87 -10.10 13.17
C ARG A 58 -1.82 -10.73 12.15
N ARG A 59 -3.04 -10.17 12.01
CA ARG A 59 -4.00 -10.62 10.99
C ARG A 59 -3.47 -10.42 9.58
N PHE A 60 -2.86 -9.26 9.31
CA PHE A 60 -2.30 -8.95 8.00
C PHE A 60 -1.16 -9.89 7.61
N TYR A 61 -0.28 -10.23 8.55
CA TYR A 61 0.85 -11.15 8.32
C TYR A 61 0.56 -12.59 8.77
N ALA A 62 -0.70 -13.01 8.87
CA ALA A 62 -1.07 -14.32 9.43
C ALA A 62 -0.42 -15.50 8.69
N GLU A 63 -0.15 -15.37 7.39
CA GLU A 63 0.59 -16.34 6.58
C GLU A 63 2.01 -16.63 7.10
N HIS A 64 2.61 -15.69 7.81
CA HIS A 64 3.94 -15.81 8.41
C HIS A 64 3.90 -16.28 9.87
N SER A 65 2.73 -16.60 10.44
CA SER A 65 2.57 -16.96 11.86
C SER A 65 3.45 -18.11 12.33
N ALA A 66 3.74 -19.10 11.46
CA ALA A 66 4.60 -20.23 11.77
C ALA A 66 6.11 -19.93 11.65
N LYS A 67 6.50 -18.74 11.19
CA LYS A 67 7.90 -18.36 11.00
C LYS A 67 8.49 -17.86 12.32
N SER A 68 9.73 -18.24 12.60
CA SER A 68 10.47 -17.84 13.82
C SER A 68 10.61 -16.33 13.97
N PHE A 69 10.60 -15.57 12.88
CA PHE A 69 10.70 -14.11 12.88
C PHE A 69 9.37 -13.38 13.07
N PHE A 70 8.23 -14.09 13.17
CA PHE A 70 6.90 -13.47 13.15
C PHE A 70 6.71 -12.42 14.25
N SER A 71 7.09 -12.73 15.49
CA SER A 71 6.99 -11.79 16.61
C SER A 71 7.81 -10.52 16.38
N SER A 72 9.01 -10.65 15.81
CA SER A 72 9.87 -9.51 15.46
C SER A 72 9.28 -8.69 14.32
N LEU A 73 8.69 -9.34 13.31
CA LEU A 73 7.99 -8.68 12.22
C LEU A 73 6.81 -7.87 12.77
N VAL A 74 5.97 -8.46 13.61
CA VAL A 74 4.83 -7.79 14.23
C VAL A 74 5.30 -6.56 15.01
N LYS A 75 6.32 -6.71 15.87
CA LYS A 75 6.88 -5.60 16.66
C LYS A 75 7.44 -4.47 15.79
N TYR A 76 8.13 -4.82 14.70
CA TYR A 76 8.65 -3.82 13.77
C TYR A 76 7.51 -3.09 13.04
N MET A 77 6.51 -3.82 12.59
CA MET A 77 5.40 -3.26 11.83
C MET A 77 4.43 -2.46 12.72
N THR A 78 4.37 -2.68 14.04
CA THR A 78 3.62 -1.81 14.98
C THR A 78 4.42 -0.62 15.50
N SER A 79 5.70 -0.47 15.12
CA SER A 79 6.60 0.53 15.72
C SER A 79 6.32 1.99 15.33
N GLY A 80 5.48 2.23 14.33
CA GLY A 80 5.19 3.58 13.87
C GLY A 80 4.15 3.65 12.76
N LEU A 81 4.06 4.83 12.13
CA LEU A 81 3.06 5.12 11.10
C LEU A 81 3.37 4.41 9.78
N TRP A 82 2.32 3.95 9.13
CA TRP A 82 2.31 3.41 7.79
C TRP A 82 1.72 4.46 6.87
N LEU A 83 2.25 4.60 5.66
CA LEU A 83 1.50 5.21 4.58
C LEU A 83 1.03 4.10 3.64
N ILE A 84 -0.28 4.05 3.41
CA ILE A 84 -0.91 3.13 2.47
C ILE A 84 -1.48 3.96 1.32
N SER A 85 -1.07 3.66 0.10
CA SER A 85 -1.51 4.37 -1.10
C SER A 85 -2.09 3.40 -2.12
N LEU A 86 -3.27 3.70 -2.63
CA LEU A 86 -3.95 2.95 -3.69
C LEU A 86 -3.59 3.57 -5.04
N TYR A 87 -3.12 2.74 -5.97
CA TYR A 87 -2.73 3.14 -7.31
C TYR A 87 -3.56 2.42 -8.37
N THR A 88 -3.65 3.06 -9.53
CA THR A 88 -4.12 2.52 -10.82
C THR A 88 -3.07 2.80 -11.88
#